data_AF-A0A0B6Z678-F1
#
_entry.id   AF-A0A0B6Z678-F1
#
_cell.length_a   1.000
_cell.length_b   1.000
_cell.length_c   1.000
_cell.angle_alpha   90.00
_cell.angle_beta   90.00
_cell.angle_gamma   90.00
#
_symmetry.space_group_name_H-M   'P 1'
#
loop_
_entity.id
_entity.type
_entity.pdbx_description
1 polymer ?
#
loop_
_entity_poly.entity_id
_entity_poly.type
_entity_poly.pdbx_seq_one_letter_code
_entity_poly.pdbx_strand_id
1 'polypeptide(L)'
;LSLSEVIKCLEDLIDYFAQPGHNVEHEEKQNKLKALRNRQDLFQEEGMIALILETIDKFSSYKSRRQFAHYAGEEAAGKWDDISSYLYLLLAAMIRGNRANCAQFAQSYRLDWLVNRLESQQSSTGVLDVLHCVLIDSPEALNMIKEKHIITIIS
;
A
#
# COMPACT_ATOMS: atom_id res chain seq x y z
N LEU A 1 -9.02 -17.49 11.17
CA LEU A 1 -8.04 -17.37 10.07
C LEU A 1 -6.67 -17.62 10.65
N SER A 2 -5.96 -18.63 10.16
CA SER A 2 -4.52 -18.78 10.40
C SER A 2 -3.77 -17.65 9.72
N LEU A 3 -2.55 -17.36 10.18
CA LEU A 3 -1.72 -16.32 9.56
C LEU A 3 -1.41 -16.63 8.07
N SER A 4 -1.34 -17.92 7.73
CA SER A 4 -1.18 -18.38 6.35
C SER A 4 -2.40 -18.06 5.49
N GLU A 5 -3.61 -18.18 6.03
CA GLU A 5 -4.85 -17.80 5.31
C GLU A 5 -4.94 -16.28 5.12
N VAL A 6 -4.46 -15.50 6.09
CA VAL A 6 -4.40 -14.03 5.97
C VAL A 6 -3.44 -13.63 4.85
N ILE A 7 -2.24 -14.23 4.81
CA ILE A 7 -1.27 -13.99 3.74
C ILE A 7 -1.86 -14.32 2.38
N LYS A 8 -2.45 -15.51 2.25
CA LYS A 8 -3.08 -15.93 0.99
C LYS A 8 -4.19 -14.97 0.56
N CYS A 9 -4.99 -14.48 1.50
CA CYS A 9 -6.00 -13.47 1.21
C CYS A 9 -5.38 -12.15 0.70
N LEU A 10 -4.27 -11.71 1.28
CA LEU A 10 -3.55 -10.53 0.79
C LEU A 10 -2.99 -10.75 -0.63
N GLU A 11 -2.41 -11.91 -0.91
CA GLU A 11 -1.93 -12.30 -2.24
C GLU A 11 -3.07 -12.30 -3.26
N ASP A 12 -4.19 -12.96 -2.94
CA ASP A 12 -5.38 -13.01 -3.80
C ASP A 12 -5.93 -11.60 -4.08
N LEU A 13 -5.92 -10.70 -3.09
CA LEU A 13 -6.37 -9.32 -3.27
C LEU A 13 -5.39 -8.48 -4.09
N ILE A 14 -4.07 -8.67 -3.91
CA ILE A 14 -3.05 -8.00 -4.74
C ILE A 14 -3.25 -8.40 -6.20
N ASP A 15 -3.43 -9.69 -6.48
CA ASP A 15 -3.69 -10.20 -7.82
C ASP A 15 -5.03 -9.72 -8.37
N TYR A 16 -6.06 -9.63 -7.52
CA TYR A 16 -7.35 -9.07 -7.90
C TYR A 16 -7.22 -7.61 -8.39
N PHE A 17 -6.36 -6.81 -7.78
CA PHE A 17 -6.09 -5.43 -8.17
C PHE A 17 -4.91 -5.25 -9.14
N ALA A 18 -4.37 -6.34 -9.69
CA ALA A 18 -3.23 -6.26 -10.59
C ALA A 18 -3.54 -5.45 -11.86
N GLN A 19 -2.55 -4.66 -12.29
CA GLN A 19 -2.60 -3.92 -13.54
C GLN A 19 -2.52 -4.89 -14.73
N PRO A 20 -3.22 -4.60 -15.85
CA PRO A 20 -3.10 -5.43 -17.05
C PRO A 20 -1.66 -5.41 -17.59
N GLY A 21 -1.17 -6.57 -18.03
CA GLY A 21 0.18 -6.72 -18.57
C GLY A 21 0.46 -5.82 -19.78
N HIS A 22 1.74 -5.53 -20.02
CA HIS A 22 2.18 -4.64 -21.11
C HIS A 22 1.88 -5.20 -22.52
N ASN A 23 1.73 -6.51 -22.65
CA ASN A 23 1.49 -7.20 -23.93
C ASN A 23 0.00 -7.31 -24.32
N VAL A 24 -0.90 -6.70 -23.56
CA VAL A 24 -2.35 -6.69 -23.85
C VAL A 24 -2.65 -5.65 -24.91
N GLU A 25 -3.47 -6.02 -25.90
CA GLU A 25 -3.98 -5.11 -26.94
C GLU A 25 -4.58 -3.84 -26.35
N HIS A 26 -4.42 -2.70 -27.04
CA HIS A 26 -4.79 -1.39 -26.49
C HIS A 26 -6.26 -1.31 -26.06
N GLU A 27 -7.18 -1.81 -26.87
CA GLU A 27 -8.61 -1.81 -26.57
C GLU A 27 -8.94 -2.67 -25.35
N GLU A 28 -8.42 -3.89 -25.30
CA GLU A 28 -8.60 -4.81 -24.17
C GLU A 28 -7.99 -4.24 -22.89
N LYS A 29 -6.84 -3.57 -23.00
CA LYS A 29 -6.17 -2.91 -21.88
C LYS A 29 -7.03 -1.79 -21.30
N GLN A 30 -7.63 -0.93 -22.13
CA GLN A 30 -8.53 0.13 -21.66
C GLN A 30 -9.75 -0.44 -20.93
N ASN A 31 -10.34 -1.53 -21.45
CA ASN A 31 -11.46 -2.20 -20.79
C ASN A 31 -11.06 -2.79 -19.42
N LYS A 32 -9.91 -3.45 -19.33
CA LYS A 32 -9.37 -3.98 -18.06
C LYS A 32 -9.08 -2.87 -17.04
N LEU A 33 -8.49 -1.75 -17.47
CA LEU A 33 -8.23 -0.60 -16.60
C LEU A 33 -9.53 0.02 -16.07
N LYS A 34 -10.56 0.14 -16.91
CA LYS A 34 -11.88 0.62 -16.47
C LYS A 34 -12.51 -0.31 -15.44
N ALA A 35 -12.46 -1.62 -15.67
CA ALA A 35 -12.95 -2.61 -14.72
C ALA A 35 -12.14 -2.61 -13.41
N LEU A 36 -10.83 -2.45 -13.48
CA LEU A 36 -9.96 -2.29 -12.30
C LEU A 36 -10.36 -1.05 -11.49
N ARG A 37 -10.53 0.10 -12.15
CA ARG A 37 -10.91 1.33 -11.45
C ARG A 37 -12.26 1.20 -10.74
N ASN A 38 -13.25 0.61 -11.40
CA ASN A 38 -14.56 0.35 -10.78
C ASN A 38 -14.43 -0.51 -9.50
N ARG A 39 -13.56 -1.54 -9.51
CA ARG A 39 -13.32 -2.37 -8.33
C ARG A 39 -12.62 -1.60 -7.21
N GLN A 40 -11.65 -0.76 -7.56
CA GLN A 40 -10.96 0.12 -6.61
C GLN A 40 -11.93 1.14 -5.99
N ASP A 41 -12.83 1.72 -6.79
CA ASP A 41 -13.83 2.70 -6.34
C ASP A 41 -14.82 2.05 -5.36
N LEU A 42 -15.31 0.83 -5.66
CA LEU A 42 -16.18 0.08 -4.74
C LEU A 42 -15.50 -0.17 -3.37
N PHE A 43 -14.23 -0.57 -3.36
CA PHE A 43 -13.50 -0.77 -2.10
C PHE A 43 -13.27 0.55 -1.36
N GLN A 44 -13.11 1.65 -2.07
CA GLN A 44 -13.00 2.97 -1.47
C GLN A 44 -14.31 3.40 -0.80
N GLU A 45 -15.46 3.17 -1.43
CA GLU A 45 -16.78 3.45 -0.88
C GLU A 45 -17.04 2.68 0.42
N GLU A 46 -16.59 1.43 0.48
CA GLU A 46 -16.64 0.58 1.69
C GLU A 46 -15.56 0.94 2.75
N GLY A 47 -14.73 1.96 2.50
CA GLY A 47 -13.72 2.43 3.46
C GLY A 47 -12.50 1.51 3.60
N MET A 48 -12.26 0.61 2.65
CA MET A 48 -11.22 -0.42 2.76
C MET A 48 -9.79 0.16 2.83
N ILE A 49 -9.53 1.30 2.17
CA ILE A 49 -8.23 1.98 2.26
C ILE A 49 -7.94 2.39 3.72
N ALA A 50 -8.93 2.91 4.43
CA ALA A 50 -8.76 3.31 5.83
C ALA A 50 -8.47 2.09 6.72
N LEU A 51 -9.16 0.97 6.50
CA LEU A 51 -8.94 -0.28 7.24
C LEU A 51 -7.52 -0.83 7.02
N ILE A 52 -7.00 -0.76 5.80
CA ILE A 52 -5.62 -1.19 5.50
C ILE A 52 -4.60 -0.27 6.19
N LEU A 53 -4.80 1.05 6.14
CA LEU A 53 -3.94 2.00 6.83
C LEU A 53 -3.91 1.74 8.35
N GLU A 54 -5.08 1.54 8.97
CA GLU A 54 -5.17 1.17 10.39
C GLU A 54 -4.49 -0.16 10.69
N THR A 55 -4.58 -1.13 9.78
CA THR A 55 -3.93 -2.44 9.93
C THR A 55 -2.42 -2.29 9.88
N ILE A 56 -1.90 -1.49 8.94
CA ILE A 56 -0.47 -1.14 8.85
C ILE A 56 -0.01 -0.47 10.14
N ASP A 57 -0.79 0.46 10.70
CA ASP A 57 -0.43 1.16 11.94
C ASP A 57 -0.39 0.23 13.15
N LYS A 58 -1.39 -0.64 13.29
CA LYS A 58 -1.42 -1.67 14.34
C LYS A 58 -0.25 -2.63 14.18
N PHE A 59 0.06 -3.06 12.96
CA PHE A 59 1.20 -3.94 12.70
C PHE A 59 2.52 -3.25 12.99
N SER A 60 2.68 -1.98 12.62
CA SER A 60 3.87 -1.17 12.89
C SER A 60 4.14 -0.92 14.38
N SER A 61 3.18 -1.21 15.26
CA SER A 61 3.38 -1.11 16.71
C SER A 61 4.37 -2.14 17.26
N TYR A 62 4.55 -3.28 16.59
CA TYR A 62 5.62 -4.21 16.95
C TYR A 62 6.92 -3.77 16.26
N LYS A 63 7.88 -3.33 17.06
CA LYS A 63 9.11 -2.68 16.59
C LYS A 63 10.12 -3.66 15.98
N SER A 64 9.89 -4.96 16.14
CA SER A 64 10.77 -5.99 15.60
C SER A 64 10.06 -7.33 15.49
N ARG A 65 10.54 -8.17 14.57
CA ARG A 65 10.17 -9.58 14.45
C ARG A 65 10.29 -10.34 15.79
N ARG A 66 11.32 -10.03 16.60
CA ARG A 66 11.49 -10.62 17.95
C ARG A 66 10.37 -10.23 18.90
N GLN A 67 9.98 -8.96 18.90
CA GLN A 67 8.85 -8.50 19.71
C GLN A 67 7.56 -9.18 19.24
N PHE A 68 7.34 -9.30 17.93
CA PHE A 68 6.20 -10.03 17.41
C PHE A 68 6.20 -11.51 17.80
N ALA A 69 7.37 -12.17 17.76
CA ALA A 69 7.54 -13.56 18.21
C ALA A 69 7.13 -13.75 19.68
N HIS A 70 7.41 -12.77 20.53
CA HIS A 70 7.01 -12.80 21.94
C HIS A 70 5.49 -12.83 22.13
N TYR A 71 4.72 -12.15 21.27
CA TYR A 71 3.27 -12.07 21.36
C TYR A 71 2.54 -13.16 20.56
N ALA A 72 3.04 -13.50 19.37
CA ALA A 72 2.37 -14.35 18.39
C ALA A 72 3.05 -15.72 18.17
N GLY A 73 4.24 -15.93 18.75
CA GLY A 73 5.04 -17.14 18.59
C GLY A 73 6.03 -17.08 17.41
N GLU A 74 7.03 -17.96 17.43
CA GLU A 74 8.09 -18.02 16.42
C GLU A 74 7.58 -18.36 15.01
N GLU A 75 6.56 -19.23 14.91
CA GLU A 75 5.95 -19.57 13.62
C GLU A 75 5.30 -18.34 12.96
N ALA A 76 4.63 -17.51 13.76
CA ALA A 76 4.03 -16.27 13.28
C ALA A 76 5.11 -15.23 12.92
N ALA A 77 6.17 -15.14 13.72
CA ALA A 77 7.32 -14.29 13.43
C ALA A 77 8.03 -14.67 12.13
N GLY A 78 7.98 -15.94 11.73
CA GLY A 78 8.37 -16.41 10.40
C GLY A 78 7.80 -15.60 9.24
N LYS A 79 6.57 -15.09 9.41
CA LYS A 79 5.74 -14.43 8.40
C LYS A 79 5.72 -12.90 8.55
N TRP A 80 6.47 -12.35 9.50
CA TRP A 80 6.46 -10.92 9.84
C TRP A 80 6.76 -10.02 8.62
N ASP A 81 7.83 -10.34 7.90
CA ASP A 81 8.30 -9.56 6.76
C ASP A 81 7.33 -9.64 5.57
N ASP A 82 6.75 -10.83 5.34
CA ASP A 82 5.76 -11.07 4.29
C ASP A 82 4.48 -10.26 4.53
N ILE A 83 3.95 -10.28 5.76
CA ILE A 83 2.74 -9.53 6.11
C ILE A 83 2.96 -8.03 5.92
N SER A 84 4.07 -7.50 6.43
CA SER A 84 4.38 -6.07 6.25
C SER A 84 4.43 -5.73 4.76
N SER A 85 5.15 -6.53 3.98
CA SER A 85 5.33 -6.28 2.55
C SER A 85 4.00 -6.33 1.79
N TYR A 86 3.18 -7.35 2.05
CA TYR A 86 1.89 -7.53 1.38
C TYR A 86 0.87 -6.46 1.74
N LEU A 87 0.86 -5.93 2.97
CA LEU A 87 -0.02 -4.81 3.33
C LEU A 87 0.28 -3.56 2.50
N TYR A 88 1.55 -3.22 2.30
CA TYR A 88 1.92 -2.08 1.46
C TYR A 88 1.71 -2.35 -0.04
N LEU A 89 2.00 -3.57 -0.51
CA LEU A 89 1.73 -3.95 -1.91
C LEU A 89 0.23 -3.91 -2.23
N LEU A 90 -0.62 -4.38 -1.32
CA LEU A 90 -2.07 -4.29 -1.46
C LEU A 90 -2.52 -2.82 -1.50
N LEU A 91 -1.99 -1.99 -0.60
CA LEU A 91 -2.29 -0.56 -0.61
C LEU A 91 -1.89 0.08 -1.95
N ALA A 92 -0.71 -0.23 -2.48
CA ALA A 92 -0.27 0.25 -3.78
C ALA A 92 -1.19 -0.22 -4.91
N ALA A 93 -1.59 -1.50 -4.91
CA ALA A 93 -2.49 -2.06 -5.93
C ALA A 93 -3.88 -1.39 -5.92
N MET A 94 -4.39 -1.03 -4.74
CA MET A 94 -5.70 -0.37 -4.60
C MET A 94 -5.73 1.09 -5.06
N ILE A 95 -4.59 1.79 -5.07
CA ILE A 95 -4.53 3.21 -5.44
C ILE A 95 -3.93 3.45 -6.83
N ARG A 96 -3.08 2.55 -7.33
CA ARG A 96 -2.38 2.70 -8.60
C ARG A 96 -3.34 2.93 -9.77
N GLY A 97 -3.09 3.99 -10.54
CA GLY A 97 -3.91 4.37 -11.69
C GLY A 97 -5.28 4.95 -11.32
N ASN A 98 -5.52 5.25 -10.04
CA ASN A 98 -6.75 5.86 -9.56
C ASN A 98 -6.46 7.17 -8.82
N ARG A 99 -6.59 8.28 -9.55
CA ARG A 99 -6.38 9.63 -9.01
C ARG A 99 -7.22 9.94 -7.78
N ALA A 100 -8.47 9.47 -7.71
CA ALA A 100 -9.34 9.75 -6.56
C ALA A 100 -8.82 9.09 -5.28
N ASN A 101 -8.36 7.83 -5.39
CA ASN A 101 -7.74 7.11 -4.29
C ASN A 101 -6.40 7.74 -3.88
N CYS A 102 -5.55 8.10 -4.84
CA CYS A 102 -4.27 8.77 -4.56
C CYS A 102 -4.48 10.16 -3.91
N ALA A 103 -5.49 10.94 -4.34
CA ALA A 103 -5.76 12.26 -3.79
C ALA A 103 -6.12 12.23 -2.29
N GLN A 104 -6.56 11.09 -1.75
CA GLN A 104 -6.76 10.96 -0.31
C GLN A 104 -5.46 11.15 0.48
N PHE A 105 -4.30 10.84 -0.12
CA PHE A 105 -2.98 11.02 0.49
C PHE A 105 -2.46 12.45 0.38
N ALA A 106 -3.14 13.35 -0.34
CA ALA A 106 -2.79 14.77 -0.38
C ALA A 106 -3.05 15.48 0.97
N GLN A 107 -3.77 14.84 1.90
CA GLN A 107 -3.92 15.36 3.25
C GLN A 107 -2.57 15.36 3.96
N SER A 108 -2.13 16.52 4.48
CA SER A 108 -0.76 16.68 5.02
C SER A 108 -0.39 15.60 6.03
N TYR A 109 -1.30 15.18 6.90
CA TYR A 109 -1.00 14.14 7.90
C TYR A 109 -0.79 12.75 7.28
N ARG A 110 -1.45 12.41 6.16
CA ARG A 110 -1.27 11.14 5.45
C ARG A 110 0.01 11.12 4.63
N LEU A 111 0.35 12.25 4.02
CA LEU A 111 1.62 12.39 3.30
C LEU A 111 2.80 12.31 4.27
N ASP A 112 2.74 13.06 5.38
CA ASP A 112 3.73 12.99 6.46
C ASP A 112 3.83 11.55 7.01
N TRP A 113 2.69 10.87 7.23
CA TRP A 113 2.66 9.46 7.65
C TRP A 113 3.41 8.54 6.68
N LEU A 114 3.14 8.65 5.38
CA LEU A 114 3.74 7.79 4.36
C LEU A 114 5.26 7.99 4.28
N VAL A 115 5.71 9.25 4.31
CA VAL A 115 7.13 9.61 4.26
C VAL A 115 7.86 9.14 5.54
N ASN A 116 7.26 9.31 6.72
CA ASN A 116 7.85 8.82 7.97
C ASN A 116 7.97 7.28 7.99
N ARG A 117 7.05 6.56 7.33
CA ARG A 117 7.14 5.10 7.19
C ARG A 117 8.34 4.68 6.34
N LEU A 118 8.63 5.42 5.27
CA LEU A 118 9.82 5.22 4.46
C LEU A 118 11.11 5.37 5.26
N GLU A 119 11.18 6.33 6.18
CA GLU A 119 12.33 6.53 7.09
C GLU A 119 12.49 5.40 8.11
N SER A 120 11.36 4.93 8.67
CA SER A 120 11.36 3.97 9.78
C SER A 120 11.56 2.51 9.38
N GLN A 121 11.21 2.15 8.14
CA GLN A 121 11.37 0.79 7.63
C GLN A 121 12.65 0.70 6.80
N GLN A 122 13.41 -0.37 6.95
CA GLN A 122 14.46 -0.74 5.99
C GLN A 122 13.78 -1.05 4.64
N SER A 123 13.51 0.00 3.86
CA SER A 123 12.90 0.03 2.52
C SER A 123 12.19 -1.28 2.12
N SER A 124 10.99 -1.49 2.66
CA SER A 124 10.10 -2.52 2.12
C SER A 124 9.66 -2.06 0.72
N THR A 125 9.78 -2.92 -0.29
CA THR A 125 9.45 -2.57 -1.69
C THR A 125 8.06 -1.94 -1.82
N GLY A 126 7.11 -2.38 -1.00
CA GLY A 126 5.74 -1.89 -1.03
C GLY A 126 5.57 -0.41 -0.64
N VAL A 127 6.31 0.13 0.33
CA VAL A 127 6.09 1.54 0.75
C VAL A 127 6.53 2.52 -0.34
N LEU A 128 7.61 2.19 -1.06
CA LEU A 128 8.07 2.93 -2.23
C LEU A 128 7.06 2.87 -3.37
N ASP A 129 6.43 1.71 -3.60
CA ASP A 129 5.38 1.57 -4.59
C ASP A 129 4.17 2.46 -4.27
N VAL A 130 3.76 2.53 -2.99
CA VAL A 130 2.67 3.43 -2.55
C VAL A 130 3.04 4.89 -2.81
N LEU A 131 4.24 5.31 -2.40
CA LEU A 131 4.71 6.68 -2.62
C LEU A 131 4.78 7.03 -4.11
N HIS A 132 5.32 6.14 -4.94
CA HIS A 132 5.37 6.31 -6.37
C HIS A 132 3.96 6.49 -6.97
N CYS A 133 3.00 5.65 -6.60
CA CYS A 133 1.62 5.78 -7.10
C CYS A 133 1.00 7.13 -6.70
N VAL A 134 1.19 7.57 -5.45
CA VAL A 134 0.66 8.86 -4.97
C VAL A 134 1.26 10.04 -5.73
N LEU A 135 2.59 10.04 -5.94
CA LEU A 135 3.28 11.14 -6.61
C LEU A 135 3.03 11.20 -8.12
N ILE A 136 2.78 10.06 -8.78
CA ILE A 136 2.48 10.01 -10.21
C ILE A 136 1.01 10.33 -10.50
N ASP A 137 0.08 9.75 -9.73
CA ASP A 137 -1.34 9.80 -10.06
C ASP A 137 -2.10 10.96 -9.37
N SER A 138 -1.52 11.63 -8.37
CA SER A 138 -2.14 12.78 -7.68
C SER A 138 -1.29 14.06 -7.74
N PRO A 139 -1.64 15.02 -8.62
CA PRO A 139 -1.02 16.35 -8.59
C PRO A 139 -1.30 17.11 -7.29
N GLU A 140 -2.40 16.81 -6.60
CA GLU A 140 -2.73 17.38 -5.31
C GLU A 140 -1.71 16.95 -4.24
N ALA A 141 -1.31 15.68 -4.23
CA ALA A 141 -0.28 15.19 -3.31
C ALA A 141 1.09 15.78 -3.61
N LEU A 142 1.45 15.93 -4.90
CA LEU A 142 2.68 16.62 -5.32
C LEU A 142 2.73 18.06 -4.79
N ASN A 143 1.62 18.80 -4.88
CA ASN A 143 1.54 20.18 -4.40
C ASN A 143 1.71 20.30 -2.87
N MET A 144 1.54 19.20 -2.13
CA MET A 144 1.64 19.16 -0.68
C MET A 144 3.03 18.71 -0.18
N ILE A 145 3.93 18.33 -1.11
CA ILE A 145 5.31 18.00 -0.79
C ILE A 145 6.05 19.23 -0.27
N LYS A 146 6.83 19.02 0.79
CA LYS A 146 7.68 20.03 1.43
C LYS A 146 9.12 19.59 1.37
N GLU A 147 10.05 20.51 1.55
CA GLU A 147 11.49 20.25 1.57
C GLU A 147 11.86 19.08 2.51
N LYS A 148 11.28 19.05 3.72
CA LYS A 148 11.48 17.94 4.67
C LYS A 148 11.18 16.56 4.07
N HIS A 149 10.16 16.43 3.21
CA HIS A 149 9.80 15.16 2.59
C HIS A 149 10.84 14.75 1.56
N ILE A 150 11.32 15.70 0.76
CA ILE A 150 12.33 15.45 -0.27
C ILE A 150 13.63 14.97 0.38
N ILE A 151 14.04 15.60 1.49
CA ILE A 151 15.22 15.19 2.26
C ILE A 151 15.07 13.76 2.76
N THR A 152 13.93 13.40 3.36
CA THR A 152 13.68 12.03 3.84
C THR A 152 13.67 10.99 2.71
N ILE A 153 13.18 11.35 1.52
CA ILE A 153 13.15 10.43 0.37
C ILE A 153 14.55 10.16 -0.20
N ILE A 154 15.47 11.14 -0.11
CA ILE A 154 16.84 11.04 -0.65
C ILE A 154 17.81 10.43 0.36
N SER A 155 17.54 10.56 1.66
CA SER A 155 18.39 10.06 2.75
C SER A 155 18.40 8.54 2.85
#